data_AF-A0A7C6WWG8-F1
#
_entry.id   AF-A0A7C6WWG8-F1
#
_cell.length_a   1.000
_cell.length_b   1.000
_cell.length_c   1.000
_cell.angle_alpha   90.00
_cell.angle_beta   90.00
_cell.angle_gamma   90.00
#
_symmetry.space_group_name_H-M   'P 1'
#
loop_
_entity.id
_entity.type
_entity.pdbx_description
1 polymer ?
#
loop_
_entity_poly.entity_id
_entity_poly.type
_entity_poly.pdbx_seq_one_letter_code
_entity_poly.pdbx_strand_id
1 'polypeptide(L)'
;MNIQILIAMVLYIGVVIAIGLYYAKSASESTENFLIGGRSLGPWVTALGAEASDMSGWLLMGLPGVAYWVGLSDALWTGVGLLIGTYLNWLFVAKRIRTYSEIAGNSITIPDFISKRFKEEKKVLMTLSALFILVFFTVYAASCFVTVGKLFSTLFGFKYVYMMVAGALFVILYTFVGGFLAESASDFMQGIVMIFALVMVLVAGISSAGGLSEVIENAKQIPGFFKFFGIASPQLVDGVQQVVDGNPVFGEAGRYGWLTVISTLSWGFGYFGMPQVLLKFMAIRETSELTLSRRIATFWCAISLGAS
;
A
#
# COMPACT_ATOMS: atom_id res chain seq x y z
N MET A 1 0.00 -27.38 -10.48
CA MET A 1 0.62 -26.28 -9.72
C MET A 1 2.13 -26.46 -9.75
N ASN A 2 2.89 -25.41 -10.09
CA ASN A 2 4.34 -25.50 -10.15
C ASN A 2 4.90 -25.56 -8.71
N ILE A 3 5.63 -26.62 -8.37
CA ILE A 3 6.24 -26.86 -7.04
C ILE A 3 7.04 -25.64 -6.55
N GLN A 4 7.61 -24.86 -7.48
CA GLN A 4 8.37 -23.64 -7.21
C GLN A 4 7.53 -22.56 -6.51
N ILE A 5 6.26 -22.39 -6.90
CA ILE A 5 5.35 -21.39 -6.30
C ILE A 5 5.06 -21.77 -4.85
N LEU A 6 4.79 -23.05 -4.60
CA LEU A 6 4.51 -23.54 -3.24
C LEU A 6 5.72 -23.37 -2.32
N ILE A 7 6.92 -23.70 -2.81
CA ILE A 7 8.17 -23.51 -2.04
C ILE A 7 8.38 -22.04 -1.71
N ALA A 8 8.27 -21.13 -2.69
CA ALA A 8 8.44 -19.70 -2.47
C ALA A 8 7.43 -19.16 -1.42
N MET A 9 6.18 -19.60 -1.49
CA MET A 9 5.15 -19.22 -0.53
C MET A 9 5.42 -19.73 0.88
N VAL A 10 5.80 -21.00 1.03
CA VAL A 10 6.12 -21.59 2.34
C VAL A 10 7.32 -20.88 2.96
N LEU A 11 8.34 -20.57 2.16
CA LEU A 11 9.49 -19.79 2.62
C LEU A 11 9.06 -18.39 3.09
N TYR A 12 8.28 -17.67 2.27
CA TYR A 12 7.78 -16.34 2.62
C TYR A 12 6.96 -16.35 3.93
N ILE A 13 5.99 -17.26 4.03
CA ILE A 13 5.15 -17.44 5.23
C ILE A 13 6.03 -17.81 6.43
N GLY A 14 7.00 -18.70 6.26
CA GLY A 14 7.94 -19.10 7.30
C GLY A 14 8.74 -17.93 7.84
N VAL A 15 9.21 -17.03 6.97
CA VAL A 15 9.92 -15.81 7.38
C VAL A 15 9.00 -14.87 8.17
N VAL A 16 7.76 -14.64 7.70
CA VAL A 16 6.78 -13.80 8.42
C VAL A 16 6.48 -14.35 9.81
N ILE A 17 6.25 -15.66 9.94
CA ILE A 17 6.04 -16.32 11.23
C ILE A 17 7.28 -16.18 12.12
N ALA A 18 8.49 -16.38 11.58
CA ALA A 18 9.73 -16.24 12.32
C ALA A 18 9.92 -14.82 12.87
N ILE A 19 9.60 -13.79 12.09
CA ILE A 19 9.61 -12.39 12.54
C ILE A 19 8.59 -12.19 13.67
N GLY A 20 7.37 -12.71 13.53
CA GLY A 20 6.34 -12.65 14.56
C GLY A 20 6.79 -13.27 15.89
N LEU A 21 7.35 -14.48 15.84
CA LEU A 21 7.86 -15.18 17.02
C LEU A 21 9.08 -14.48 17.64
N TYR A 22 9.96 -13.90 16.82
CA TYR A 22 11.14 -13.16 17.28
C TYR A 22 10.77 -11.96 18.16
N TYR A 23 9.74 -11.19 17.78
CA TYR A 23 9.29 -10.03 18.55
C TYR A 23 8.23 -10.33 19.61
N ALA A 24 7.73 -11.57 19.70
CA ALA A 24 6.66 -11.94 20.64
C ALA A 24 6.99 -11.62 22.10
N LYS A 25 8.25 -11.85 22.51
CA LYS A 25 8.70 -11.50 23.87
C LYS A 25 8.59 -9.99 24.12
N SER A 26 9.17 -9.18 23.25
CA SER A 26 9.12 -7.71 23.38
C SER A 26 7.70 -7.18 23.35
N ALA A 27 6.84 -7.73 22.48
CA ALA A 27 5.43 -7.36 22.39
C ALA A 27 4.65 -7.63 23.69
N SER A 28 5.01 -8.69 24.42
CA SER A 28 4.35 -9.05 25.68
C SER A 28 4.78 -8.22 26.91
N GLU A 29 5.83 -7.40 26.80
CA GLU A 29 6.39 -6.66 27.94
C GLU A 29 5.49 -5.51 28.40
N SER A 30 4.83 -4.81 27.47
CA SER A 30 3.95 -3.69 27.79
C SER A 30 3.02 -3.34 26.62
N THR A 31 1.94 -2.61 26.91
CA THR A 31 1.04 -2.06 25.88
C THR A 31 1.76 -1.10 24.93
N GLU A 32 2.76 -0.36 25.42
CA GLU A 32 3.58 0.53 24.60
C GLU A 32 4.44 -0.26 23.59
N ASN A 33 5.06 -1.36 24.04
CA ASN A 33 5.80 -2.23 23.12
C ASN A 33 4.87 -2.93 22.13
N PHE A 34 3.67 -3.33 22.56
CA PHE A 34 2.70 -3.97 21.69
C PHE A 34 2.16 -3.04 20.59
N LEU A 35 1.81 -1.79 20.93
CA LEU A 35 1.09 -0.88 20.02
C LEU A 35 2.00 0.05 19.20
N ILE A 36 3.17 0.44 19.72
CA ILE A 36 4.08 1.38 19.04
C ILE A 36 5.55 0.91 19.06
N GLY A 37 5.81 -0.30 19.56
CA GLY A 37 7.15 -0.89 19.56
C GLY A 37 8.17 -0.13 20.40
N GLY A 38 7.72 0.56 21.46
CA GLY A 38 8.60 1.32 22.35
C GLY A 38 9.34 2.47 21.65
N ARG A 39 8.81 2.97 20.53
CA ARG A 39 9.43 4.00 19.69
C ARG A 39 10.87 3.67 19.29
N SER A 40 11.13 2.42 18.92
CA SER A 40 12.47 1.93 18.63
C SER A 40 12.79 1.81 17.14
N LEU A 41 11.86 2.20 16.24
CA LEU A 41 12.06 1.98 14.81
C LEU A 41 13.22 2.81 14.28
N GLY A 42 14.11 2.15 13.54
CA GLY A 42 15.15 2.81 12.76
C GLY A 42 14.62 3.42 11.46
N PRO A 43 15.44 4.20 10.74
CA PRO A 43 15.00 4.98 9.59
C PRO A 43 14.51 4.11 8.41
N TRP A 44 15.20 3.00 8.16
CA TRP A 44 14.87 2.09 7.06
C TRP A 44 13.56 1.35 7.28
N VAL A 45 13.38 0.80 8.49
CA VAL A 45 12.15 0.10 8.87
C VAL A 45 10.96 1.07 8.89
N THR A 46 11.16 2.28 9.40
CA THR A 46 10.12 3.32 9.36
C THR A 46 9.74 3.68 7.94
N ALA A 47 10.72 3.92 7.06
CA ALA A 47 10.49 4.31 5.67
C ALA A 47 9.78 3.22 4.88
N LEU A 48 10.44 2.07 4.70
CA LEU A 48 9.92 0.98 3.87
C LEU A 48 8.67 0.35 4.49
N GLY A 49 8.62 0.27 5.82
CA GLY A 49 7.44 -0.22 6.51
C GLY A 49 6.23 0.70 6.35
N ALA A 50 6.43 2.02 6.32
CA ALA A 50 5.35 2.96 6.04
C ALA A 50 4.88 2.82 4.60
N GLU A 51 5.80 2.84 3.64
CA GLU A 51 5.44 2.80 2.23
C GLU A 51 4.85 1.45 1.79
N ALA A 52 5.34 0.32 2.31
CA ALA A 52 4.78 -0.99 1.99
C ALA A 52 3.33 -1.14 2.49
N SER A 53 3.05 -0.72 3.72
CA SER A 53 1.69 -0.78 4.27
C SER A 53 0.74 0.22 3.60
N ASP A 54 1.27 1.35 3.15
CA ASP A 54 0.50 2.38 2.44
C ASP A 54 0.14 1.93 1.02
N MET A 55 1.13 1.44 0.27
CA MET A 55 0.94 0.99 -1.12
C MET A 55 0.12 -0.28 -1.26
N SER A 56 0.14 -1.16 -0.25
CA SER A 56 -0.74 -2.34 -0.12
C SER A 56 -0.81 -3.23 -1.37
N GLY A 57 -1.87 -4.05 -1.49
CA GLY A 57 -2.17 -4.79 -2.73
C GLY A 57 -2.54 -3.87 -3.91
N TRP A 58 -2.87 -2.60 -3.66
CA TRP A 58 -3.18 -1.62 -4.69
C TRP A 58 -2.02 -1.41 -5.66
N LEU A 59 -0.78 -1.31 -5.17
CA LEU A 59 0.38 -1.10 -6.03
C LEU A 59 0.68 -2.28 -6.98
N LEU A 60 0.39 -3.51 -6.55
CA LEU A 60 0.69 -4.71 -7.38
C LEU A 60 -0.46 -5.09 -8.32
N MET A 61 -1.71 -4.81 -7.96
CA MET A 61 -2.88 -5.25 -8.73
C MET A 61 -3.79 -4.10 -9.17
N GLY A 62 -3.91 -3.05 -8.36
CA GLY A 62 -4.80 -1.93 -8.60
C GLY A 62 -4.26 -0.99 -9.67
N LEU A 63 -3.08 -0.40 -9.45
CA LEU A 63 -2.49 0.58 -10.37
C LEU A 63 -2.19 -0.01 -11.76
N PRO A 64 -1.55 -1.19 -11.90
CA PRO A 64 -1.35 -1.82 -13.21
C PRO A 64 -2.68 -2.25 -13.84
N GLY A 65 -3.66 -2.66 -13.02
CA GLY A 65 -5.00 -3.02 -13.48
C GLY A 65 -5.75 -1.84 -14.09
N VAL A 66 -5.66 -0.65 -13.48
CA VAL A 66 -6.19 0.59 -14.04
C VAL A 66 -5.45 0.98 -15.31
N ALA A 67 -4.11 0.89 -15.33
CA ALA A 67 -3.32 1.15 -16.53
C ALA A 67 -3.71 0.22 -17.69
N TYR A 68 -3.92 -1.07 -17.41
CA TYR A 68 -4.40 -2.05 -18.38
C TYR A 68 -5.82 -1.73 -18.87
N TRP A 69 -6.69 -1.22 -17.98
CA TRP A 69 -8.10 -0.98 -18.28
C TRP A 69 -8.37 0.28 -19.09
N VAL A 70 -7.69 1.38 -18.79
CA VAL A 70 -7.97 2.72 -19.37
C VAL A 70 -6.74 3.42 -19.95
N GLY A 71 -5.57 2.78 -19.89
CA GLY A 71 -4.31 3.32 -20.35
C GLY A 71 -3.60 4.21 -19.32
N LEU A 72 -2.66 5.00 -19.81
CA LEU A 72 -1.64 5.69 -19.02
C LEU A 72 -2.19 6.79 -18.11
N SER A 73 -3.22 7.55 -18.52
CA SER A 73 -3.64 8.77 -17.81
C SER A 73 -3.98 8.55 -16.34
N ASP A 74 -4.94 7.67 -16.03
CA ASP A 74 -5.40 7.45 -14.64
C ASP A 74 -4.25 6.95 -13.76
N ALA A 75 -3.50 5.96 -14.24
CA ALA A 75 -2.39 5.39 -13.50
C ALA A 75 -1.28 6.43 -13.25
N LEU A 76 -0.92 7.20 -14.27
CA LEU A 76 0.12 8.22 -14.16
C LEU A 76 -0.26 9.35 -13.22
N TRP A 77 -1.43 9.97 -13.39
CA TRP A 77 -1.84 11.11 -12.55
C TRP A 77 -2.10 10.67 -11.11
N THR A 78 -2.62 9.45 -10.91
CA THR A 78 -2.70 8.85 -9.58
C THR A 78 -1.29 8.68 -9.00
N GLY A 79 -0.36 8.04 -9.72
CA GLY A 79 1.03 7.85 -9.27
C GLY A 79 1.76 9.16 -8.94
N VAL A 80 1.60 10.19 -9.77
CA VAL A 80 2.14 11.54 -9.49
C VAL A 80 1.54 12.09 -8.19
N GLY A 81 0.23 11.95 -8.01
CA GLY A 81 -0.47 12.35 -6.78
C GLY A 81 0.07 11.64 -5.55
N LEU A 82 0.21 10.31 -5.61
CA LEU A 82 0.76 9.49 -4.53
C LEU A 82 2.21 9.87 -4.20
N LEU A 83 3.06 10.10 -5.22
CA LEU A 83 4.46 10.50 -5.00
C LEU A 83 4.56 11.87 -4.32
N ILE A 84 3.79 12.85 -4.78
CA ILE A 84 3.72 14.18 -4.14
C ILE A 84 3.17 14.04 -2.72
N GLY A 85 2.07 13.31 -2.55
CA GLY A 85 1.43 13.03 -1.27
C GLY A 85 2.40 12.41 -0.27
N THR A 86 3.16 11.40 -0.69
CA THR A 86 4.24 10.76 0.08
C THR A 86 5.22 11.81 0.57
N TYR A 87 5.84 12.54 -0.37
CA TYR A 87 6.88 13.51 -0.04
C TYR A 87 6.37 14.59 0.93
N LEU A 88 5.18 15.14 0.68
CA LEU A 88 4.60 16.19 1.53
C LEU A 88 4.15 15.66 2.90
N ASN A 89 3.62 14.43 2.98
CA ASN A 89 3.26 13.79 4.25
C ASN A 89 4.50 13.65 5.15
N TRP A 90 5.58 13.10 4.61
CA TRP A 90 6.86 12.99 5.32
C TRP A 90 7.45 14.36 5.69
N LEU A 91 7.35 15.36 4.80
CA LEU A 91 7.88 16.71 5.04
C LEU A 91 7.11 17.45 6.14
N PHE A 92 5.78 17.38 6.15
CA PHE A 92 4.94 18.22 7.01
C PHE A 92 4.43 17.50 8.25
N VAL A 93 4.12 16.21 8.17
CA VAL A 93 3.41 15.47 9.22
C VAL A 93 4.37 14.68 10.09
N ALA A 94 5.32 13.94 9.50
CA ALA A 94 6.11 12.94 10.24
C ALA A 94 6.81 13.50 11.48
N LYS A 95 7.55 14.61 11.33
CA LYS A 95 8.24 15.25 12.47
C LYS A 95 7.26 15.77 13.52
N ARG A 96 6.17 16.40 13.08
CA ARG A 96 5.17 16.98 14.00
C ARG A 96 4.50 15.88 14.81
N ILE A 97 4.05 14.80 14.17
CA ILE A 97 3.40 13.69 14.86
C ILE A 97 4.37 12.97 15.79
N ARG A 98 5.63 12.74 15.38
CA ARG A 98 6.63 12.13 16.25
C ARG A 98 6.84 12.93 17.54
N THR A 99 7.06 14.24 17.43
CA THR A 99 7.33 15.11 18.58
C THR A 99 6.09 15.35 19.43
N TYR A 100 4.95 15.69 18.82
CA TYR A 100 3.76 16.03 19.59
C TYR A 100 3.10 14.82 20.24
N SER A 101 3.20 13.61 19.67
CA SER A 101 2.69 12.40 20.33
C SER A 101 3.44 12.10 21.63
N GLU A 102 4.75 12.35 21.68
CA GLU A 102 5.56 12.16 22.89
C GLU A 102 5.25 13.22 23.95
N ILE A 103 5.23 14.50 23.57
CA ILE A 103 4.93 15.62 24.48
C ILE A 103 3.48 15.58 24.99
N ALA A 104 2.54 15.06 24.19
CA ALA A 104 1.15 14.84 24.60
C ALA A 104 1.02 13.57 25.46
N GLY A 105 1.77 13.50 26.57
CA GLY A 105 1.70 12.42 27.55
C GLY A 105 1.93 11.03 26.96
N ASN A 106 2.99 10.89 26.14
CA ASN A 106 3.37 9.68 25.42
C ASN A 106 2.17 8.94 24.80
N SER A 107 1.46 9.61 23.91
CA SER A 107 0.35 9.01 23.17
C SER A 107 0.87 7.87 22.28
N ILE A 108 0.26 6.70 22.41
CA ILE A 108 0.62 5.49 21.64
C ILE A 108 -0.39 5.17 20.53
N THR A 109 -1.52 5.90 20.45
CA THR A 109 -2.50 5.79 19.36
C THR A 109 -2.87 7.16 18.79
N ILE A 110 -3.36 7.20 17.54
CA ILE A 110 -3.79 8.44 16.88
C ILE A 110 -5.01 9.09 17.57
N PRO A 111 -6.08 8.35 17.95
CA PRO A 111 -7.20 8.94 18.68
C PRO A 111 -6.79 9.53 20.04
N ASP A 112 -5.92 8.83 20.79
CA ASP A 112 -5.40 9.33 22.07
C ASP A 112 -4.57 10.61 21.87
N PHE A 113 -3.71 10.62 20.84
CA PHE A 113 -2.95 11.79 20.46
C PHE A 113 -3.85 13.00 20.16
N ILE A 114 -4.90 12.82 19.36
CA ILE A 114 -5.86 13.90 19.05
C ILE A 114 -6.51 14.41 20.34
N SER A 115 -7.01 13.52 21.19
CA SER A 115 -7.65 13.89 22.47
C SER A 115 -6.72 14.70 23.37
N LYS A 116 -5.49 14.22 23.59
CA LYS A 116 -4.51 14.89 24.45
C LYS A 116 -3.98 16.19 23.83
N ARG A 117 -3.78 16.24 22.51
CA ARG A 117 -3.33 17.43 21.79
C ARG A 117 -4.32 18.60 21.91
N PHE A 118 -5.61 18.30 21.94
CA PHE A 118 -6.69 19.28 22.13
C PHE A 118 -7.10 19.44 23.61
N LYS A 119 -6.38 18.81 24.55
CA LYS A 119 -6.65 18.87 26.01
C LYS A 119 -8.10 18.50 26.35
N GLU A 120 -8.60 17.47 25.68
CA GLU A 120 -9.99 17.07 25.83
C GLU A 120 -10.25 16.32 27.15
N GLU A 121 -11.28 16.78 27.87
CA GLU A 121 -11.78 16.16 29.10
C GLU A 121 -12.84 15.07 28.82
N LYS A 122 -13.83 15.34 27.95
CA LYS A 122 -15.01 14.48 27.73
C LYS A 122 -14.83 13.31 26.74
N LYS A 123 -13.65 13.16 26.13
CA LYS A 123 -13.27 12.08 25.19
C LYS A 123 -14.18 11.92 23.95
N VAL A 124 -14.83 12.99 23.51
CA VAL A 124 -15.67 13.05 22.30
C VAL A 124 -14.81 12.93 21.03
N LEU A 125 -13.78 13.74 20.86
CA LEU A 125 -12.84 13.72 19.73
C LEU A 125 -12.14 12.37 19.65
N MET A 126 -11.72 11.80 20.79
CA MET A 126 -11.14 10.46 20.85
C MET A 126 -12.10 9.42 20.27
N THR A 127 -13.35 9.42 20.75
CA THR A 127 -14.37 8.44 20.36
C THR A 127 -14.74 8.58 18.89
N LEU A 128 -14.96 9.82 18.43
CA LEU A 128 -15.26 10.10 17.01
C LEU A 128 -14.11 9.67 16.11
N SER A 129 -12.86 9.99 16.49
CA SER A 129 -11.68 9.59 15.71
C SER A 129 -11.54 8.07 15.65
N ALA A 130 -11.72 7.38 16.78
CA ALA A 130 -11.64 5.92 16.84
C ALA A 130 -12.75 5.25 16.01
N LEU A 131 -13.99 5.73 16.10
CA LEU A 131 -15.11 5.22 15.30
C LEU A 131 -14.91 5.45 13.81
N PHE A 132 -14.44 6.66 13.44
CA PHE A 132 -14.16 6.99 12.05
C PHE A 132 -13.07 6.05 11.49
N ILE A 133 -11.95 5.92 12.20
CA ILE A 133 -10.89 4.99 11.82
C ILE A 133 -11.45 3.57 11.69
N LEU A 134 -12.17 3.06 12.69
CA LEU A 134 -12.71 1.70 12.69
C LEU A 134 -13.61 1.42 11.48
N VAL A 135 -14.55 2.31 11.16
CA VAL A 135 -15.48 2.12 10.03
C VAL A 135 -14.73 2.11 8.70
N PHE A 136 -13.90 3.12 8.43
CA PHE A 136 -13.21 3.23 7.13
C PHE A 136 -12.11 2.17 6.99
N PHE A 137 -11.39 1.82 8.06
CA PHE A 137 -10.38 0.76 8.02
C PHE A 137 -10.98 -0.64 7.89
N THR A 138 -12.22 -0.86 8.34
CA THR A 138 -12.91 -2.13 8.12
C THR A 138 -13.13 -2.37 6.62
N VAL A 139 -13.58 -1.35 5.89
CA VAL A 139 -13.75 -1.42 4.42
C VAL A 139 -12.41 -1.64 3.73
N TYR A 140 -11.37 -0.92 4.15
CA TYR A 140 -10.02 -1.08 3.63
C TYR A 140 -9.48 -2.51 3.85
N ALA A 141 -9.52 -3.01 5.08
CA ALA A 141 -9.05 -4.35 5.44
C ALA A 141 -9.83 -5.45 4.71
N ALA A 142 -11.15 -5.28 4.56
CA ALA A 142 -11.97 -6.19 3.76
C ALA A 142 -11.47 -6.26 2.31
N SER A 143 -11.10 -5.13 1.70
CA SER A 143 -10.58 -5.10 0.33
C SER A 143 -9.23 -5.85 0.20
N CYS A 144 -8.37 -5.77 1.22
CA CYS A 144 -7.12 -6.56 1.28
C CYS A 144 -7.40 -8.07 1.31
N PHE A 145 -8.39 -8.53 2.10
CA PHE A 145 -8.75 -9.95 2.12
C PHE A 145 -9.42 -10.42 0.83
N VAL A 146 -10.18 -9.56 0.14
CA VAL A 146 -10.69 -9.84 -1.21
C VAL A 146 -9.53 -10.10 -2.18
N THR A 147 -8.49 -9.27 -2.12
CA THR A 147 -7.28 -9.44 -2.96
C THR A 147 -6.58 -10.78 -2.69
N VAL A 148 -6.38 -11.13 -1.42
CA VAL A 148 -5.83 -12.43 -0.99
C VAL A 148 -6.67 -13.59 -1.51
N GLY A 149 -7.99 -13.52 -1.32
CA GLY A 149 -8.92 -14.56 -1.77
C GLY A 149 -8.89 -14.77 -3.28
N LYS A 150 -8.87 -13.68 -4.07
CA LYS A 150 -8.80 -13.74 -5.54
C LYS A 150 -7.47 -14.32 -6.00
N LEU A 151 -6.35 -13.79 -5.49
CA LEU A 151 -5.00 -14.23 -5.87
C LEU A 151 -4.82 -15.73 -5.64
N PHE A 152 -5.11 -16.20 -4.44
CA PHE A 152 -4.90 -17.61 -4.09
C PHE A 152 -5.94 -18.55 -4.68
N SER A 153 -7.17 -18.09 -4.93
CA SER A 153 -8.15 -18.87 -5.68
C SER A 153 -7.68 -19.14 -7.10
N THR A 154 -7.12 -18.14 -7.77
CA THR A 154 -6.53 -18.29 -9.12
C THR A 154 -5.28 -19.18 -9.11
N LEU A 155 -4.40 -19.03 -8.12
CA LEU A 155 -3.15 -19.81 -8.06
C LEU A 155 -3.37 -21.29 -7.71
N PHE A 156 -4.26 -21.58 -6.76
CA PHE A 156 -4.47 -22.94 -6.25
C PHE A 156 -5.69 -23.65 -6.85
N GLY A 157 -6.59 -22.92 -7.52
CA GLY A 157 -7.85 -23.46 -8.01
C GLY A 157 -8.87 -23.78 -6.91
N PHE A 158 -8.61 -23.36 -5.66
CA PHE A 158 -9.56 -23.52 -4.56
C PHE A 158 -10.60 -22.40 -4.53
N LYS A 159 -11.74 -22.66 -3.88
CA LYS A 159 -12.82 -21.67 -3.77
C LYS A 159 -12.36 -20.40 -3.05
N TYR A 160 -12.69 -19.25 -3.63
CA TYR A 160 -12.41 -17.90 -3.13
C TYR A 160 -12.61 -17.74 -1.62
N VAL A 161 -13.77 -18.15 -1.09
CA VAL A 161 -14.12 -17.95 0.33
C VAL A 161 -13.14 -18.66 1.26
N TYR A 162 -12.70 -19.88 0.92
CA TYR A 162 -11.75 -20.63 1.76
C TYR A 162 -10.37 -19.99 1.75
N MET A 163 -9.90 -19.51 0.59
CA MET A 163 -8.62 -18.83 0.47
C MET A 163 -8.62 -17.50 1.22
N MET A 164 -9.71 -16.74 1.14
CA MET A 164 -9.90 -15.49 1.88
C MET A 164 -9.86 -15.73 3.40
N VAL A 165 -10.63 -16.70 3.91
CA VAL A 165 -10.68 -17.01 5.35
C VAL A 165 -9.34 -17.52 5.86
N ALA A 166 -8.67 -18.41 5.12
CA ALA A 166 -7.35 -18.91 5.50
C ALA A 166 -6.31 -17.78 5.58
N GLY A 167 -6.31 -16.87 4.60
CA GLY A 167 -5.44 -15.69 4.61
C GLY A 167 -5.75 -14.74 5.77
N ALA A 168 -7.02 -14.52 6.08
CA ALA A 168 -7.43 -13.70 7.23
C ALA A 168 -6.97 -14.30 8.56
N LEU A 169 -7.19 -15.60 8.77
CA LEU A 169 -6.73 -16.30 9.98
C LEU A 169 -5.20 -16.25 10.10
N PHE A 170 -4.48 -16.45 9.00
CA PHE A 170 -3.03 -16.35 8.98
C PHE A 170 -2.56 -14.96 9.44
N VAL A 171 -3.09 -13.90 8.83
CA VAL A 171 -2.74 -12.51 9.17
C VAL A 171 -3.04 -12.19 10.62
N ILE A 172 -4.24 -12.54 11.10
CA ILE A 172 -4.63 -12.33 12.49
C ILE A 172 -3.63 -13.03 13.44
N LEU A 173 -3.33 -14.31 13.20
CA LEU A 173 -2.49 -15.07 14.13
C LEU A 173 -1.08 -14.48 14.27
N TYR A 174 -0.38 -14.15 13.17
CA TYR A 174 0.99 -13.65 13.29
C TYR A 174 1.04 -12.20 13.81
N THR A 175 0.06 -11.36 13.46
CA THR A 175 -0.01 -9.97 13.95
C THR A 175 -0.29 -9.91 15.45
N PHE A 176 -1.19 -10.75 15.96
CA PHE A 176 -1.49 -10.81 17.40
C PHE A 176 -0.30 -11.29 18.24
N VAL A 177 0.54 -12.18 17.70
CA VAL A 177 1.69 -12.74 18.43
C VAL A 177 2.85 -11.75 18.52
N GLY A 178 3.20 -11.10 17.40
CA GLY A 178 4.41 -10.29 17.31
C GLY A 178 4.25 -8.80 17.60
N GLY A 179 3.02 -8.28 17.64
CA GLY A 179 2.72 -6.86 17.84
C GLY A 179 3.32 -5.94 16.78
N PHE A 180 3.37 -4.64 17.09
CA PHE A 180 3.76 -3.59 16.13
C PHE A 180 5.19 -3.72 15.57
N LEU A 181 6.15 -4.25 16.35
CA LEU A 181 7.52 -4.45 15.87
C LEU A 181 7.61 -5.56 14.82
N ALA A 182 6.91 -6.67 15.03
CA ALA A 182 6.83 -7.73 14.04
C ALA A 182 6.15 -7.24 12.76
N GLU A 183 5.04 -6.51 12.89
CA GLU A 183 4.35 -5.89 11.77
C GLU A 183 5.32 -5.01 10.98
N SER A 184 5.96 -4.04 11.64
CA SER A 184 6.89 -3.09 11.00
C SER A 184 8.09 -3.79 10.33
N ALA A 185 8.64 -4.84 10.96
CA ALA A 185 9.74 -5.62 10.38
C ALA A 185 9.29 -6.45 9.16
N SER A 186 8.08 -7.02 9.23
CA SER A 186 7.49 -7.74 8.10
C SER A 186 7.17 -6.80 6.92
N ASP A 187 6.67 -5.59 7.19
CA ASP A 187 6.43 -4.57 6.19
C ASP A 187 7.73 -4.10 5.53
N PHE A 188 8.80 -3.92 6.32
CA PHE A 188 10.13 -3.58 5.78
C PHE A 188 10.62 -4.65 4.79
N MET A 189 10.52 -5.93 5.16
CA MET A 189 10.87 -7.04 4.27
C MET A 189 9.96 -7.04 3.03
N GLN A 190 8.66 -6.85 3.19
CA GLN A 190 7.70 -6.78 2.09
C GLN A 190 8.03 -5.64 1.12
N GLY A 191 8.35 -4.45 1.61
CA GLY A 191 8.75 -3.32 0.79
C GLY A 191 9.97 -3.64 -0.08
N ILE A 192 10.95 -4.38 0.45
CA ILE A 192 12.10 -4.84 -0.32
C ILE A 192 11.66 -5.83 -1.41
N VAL A 193 10.90 -6.87 -1.04
CA VAL A 193 10.41 -7.90 -1.97
C VAL A 193 9.56 -7.28 -3.09
N MET A 194 8.72 -6.30 -2.76
CA MET A 194 7.84 -5.61 -3.72
C MET A 194 8.63 -4.88 -4.80
N ILE A 195 9.68 -4.11 -4.47
CA ILE A 195 10.50 -3.45 -5.49
C ILE A 195 11.15 -4.48 -6.42
N PHE A 196 11.74 -5.53 -5.86
CA PHE A 196 12.40 -6.53 -6.69
C PHE A 196 11.40 -7.24 -7.61
N ALA A 197 10.22 -7.58 -7.10
CA ALA A 197 9.16 -8.19 -7.90
C ALA A 197 8.68 -7.26 -9.01
N LEU A 198 8.37 -6.00 -8.71
CA LEU A 198 7.91 -5.01 -9.68
C LEU A 198 8.93 -4.76 -10.78
N VAL A 199 10.19 -4.49 -10.42
CA VAL A 199 11.26 -4.25 -11.40
C VAL A 199 11.51 -5.49 -12.27
N MET A 200 11.49 -6.69 -11.66
CA MET A 200 11.64 -7.94 -12.42
C MET A 200 10.48 -8.12 -13.41
N VAL A 201 9.24 -7.91 -12.98
CA VAL A 201 8.05 -8.04 -13.83
C VAL A 201 8.07 -7.02 -14.96
N LEU A 202 8.44 -5.77 -14.69
CA LEU A 202 8.60 -4.74 -15.72
C LEU A 202 9.63 -5.17 -16.78
N VAL A 203 10.83 -5.55 -16.35
CA VAL A 203 11.92 -5.93 -17.27
C VAL A 203 11.56 -7.18 -18.06
N ALA A 204 11.02 -8.21 -17.40
CA ALA A 204 10.60 -9.44 -18.05
C ALA A 204 9.44 -9.18 -19.03
N GLY A 205 8.47 -8.35 -18.64
CA GLY A 205 7.34 -7.94 -19.47
C GLY A 205 7.81 -7.24 -20.74
N ILE A 206 8.63 -6.20 -20.60
CA ILE A 206 9.23 -5.48 -21.74
C ILE A 206 10.02 -6.42 -22.65
N SER A 207 10.85 -7.30 -22.08
CA SER A 207 11.63 -8.26 -22.86
C SER A 207 10.75 -9.27 -23.60
N SER A 208 9.69 -9.75 -22.96
CA SER A 208 8.76 -10.72 -23.56
C SER A 208 7.90 -10.12 -24.67
N ALA A 209 7.63 -8.81 -24.58
CA ALA A 209 6.90 -8.04 -25.57
C ALA A 209 7.76 -7.63 -26.78
N GLY A 210 9.04 -8.03 -26.85
CA GLY A 210 9.93 -7.67 -27.96
C GLY A 210 10.71 -6.36 -27.76
N GLY A 211 10.62 -5.75 -26.57
CA GLY A 211 11.35 -4.53 -26.20
C GLY A 211 10.44 -3.33 -25.97
N LEU A 212 11.01 -2.24 -25.45
CA LEU A 212 10.25 -1.05 -25.05
C LEU A 212 9.56 -0.37 -26.24
N SER A 213 10.21 -0.35 -27.40
CA SER A 213 9.64 0.23 -28.62
C SER A 213 8.34 -0.46 -29.02
N GLU A 214 8.33 -1.79 -29.00
CA GLU A 214 7.18 -2.61 -29.35
C GLU A 214 6.02 -2.41 -28.36
N VAL A 215 6.32 -2.32 -27.05
CA VAL A 215 5.31 -1.99 -26.03
C VAL A 215 4.66 -0.63 -26.31
N ILE A 216 5.46 0.39 -26.62
CA ILE A 216 4.95 1.74 -26.90
C ILE A 216 4.16 1.77 -28.21
N GLU A 217 4.60 1.06 -29.25
CA GLU A 217 3.89 0.98 -30.52
C GLU A 217 2.53 0.30 -30.36
N ASN A 218 2.46 -0.84 -29.67
CA ASN A 218 1.21 -1.52 -29.34
C ASN A 218 0.28 -0.63 -28.51
N ALA A 219 0.79 0.05 -27.49
CA ALA A 219 -0.01 0.97 -26.68
C ALA A 219 -0.58 2.15 -27.49
N LYS A 220 0.14 2.64 -28.51
CA LYS A 220 -0.32 3.74 -29.38
C LYS A 220 -1.43 3.32 -30.34
N GLN A 221 -1.56 2.03 -30.66
CA GLN A 221 -2.64 1.53 -31.51
C GLN A 221 -4.01 1.66 -30.83
N ILE A 222 -4.04 1.72 -29.50
CA ILE A 222 -5.28 1.87 -28.73
C ILE A 222 -5.57 3.38 -28.53
N PRO A 223 -6.71 3.90 -29.02
CA PRO A 223 -7.05 5.31 -28.90
C PRO A 223 -7.09 5.79 -27.44
N GLY A 224 -6.27 6.80 -27.12
CA GLY A 224 -6.23 7.41 -25.79
C GLY A 224 -5.36 6.67 -24.77
N PHE A 225 -4.87 5.47 -25.08
CA PHE A 225 -4.18 4.61 -24.12
C PHE A 225 -2.79 5.12 -23.74
N PHE A 226 -2.07 5.75 -24.68
CA PHE A 226 -0.74 6.33 -24.44
C PHE A 226 -0.76 7.87 -24.54
N LYS A 227 -1.78 8.50 -23.96
CA LYS A 227 -1.89 9.97 -23.86
C LYS A 227 -1.89 10.40 -22.40
N PHE A 228 -1.39 11.61 -22.13
CA PHE A 228 -1.40 12.21 -20.78
C PHE A 228 -2.74 12.86 -20.42
N PHE A 229 -3.49 13.34 -21.42
CA PHE A 229 -4.78 14.00 -21.23
C PHE A 229 -5.89 13.34 -22.08
N GLY A 230 -5.72 12.05 -22.38
CA GLY A 230 -6.72 11.22 -23.06
C GLY A 230 -6.86 9.90 -22.33
N ILE A 231 -8.03 9.28 -22.42
CA ILE A 231 -8.33 8.02 -21.73
C ILE A 231 -8.89 7.02 -22.74
N ALA A 232 -8.51 5.75 -22.62
CA ALA A 232 -9.10 4.70 -23.42
C ALA A 232 -10.49 4.35 -22.87
N SER A 233 -11.43 4.04 -23.76
CA SER A 233 -12.82 3.77 -23.41
C SER A 233 -13.13 2.28 -23.64
N PRO A 234 -12.94 1.38 -22.66
CA PRO A 234 -13.23 -0.04 -22.84
C PRO A 234 -14.72 -0.25 -23.13
N GLN A 235 -15.03 -1.04 -24.16
CA GLN A 235 -16.43 -1.39 -24.50
C GLN A 235 -16.89 -2.56 -23.64
N LEU A 236 -18.09 -2.45 -23.07
CA LEU A 236 -18.62 -3.43 -22.11
C LEU A 236 -19.85 -4.14 -22.66
N VAL A 237 -19.91 -5.46 -22.43
CA VAL A 237 -21.11 -6.28 -22.60
C VAL A 237 -21.37 -6.98 -21.27
N ASP A 238 -22.57 -6.81 -20.70
CA ASP A 238 -22.95 -7.34 -19.38
C ASP A 238 -21.96 -6.99 -18.24
N GLY A 239 -21.32 -5.81 -18.34
CA GLY A 239 -20.36 -5.32 -17.34
C GLY A 239 -18.95 -5.89 -17.47
N VAL A 240 -18.66 -6.67 -18.51
CA VAL A 240 -17.33 -7.23 -18.80
C VAL A 240 -16.78 -6.60 -20.08
N GLN A 241 -15.47 -6.35 -20.13
CA GLN A 241 -14.83 -5.84 -21.34
C GLN A 241 -15.02 -6.81 -22.51
N GLN A 242 -15.53 -6.27 -23.61
CA GLN A 242 -15.70 -7.02 -24.84
C GLN A 242 -14.32 -7.38 -25.40
N VAL A 243 -14.18 -8.64 -25.81
CA VAL A 243 -12.98 -9.17 -26.46
C VAL A 243 -13.40 -9.75 -27.80
N VAL A 244 -12.76 -9.33 -28.88
CA VAL A 244 -12.98 -9.83 -30.25
C VAL A 244 -11.64 -10.32 -30.78
N ASP A 245 -11.61 -11.56 -31.27
CA ASP A 245 -10.39 -12.23 -31.77
C ASP A 245 -9.23 -12.23 -30.75
N GLY A 246 -9.57 -12.34 -29.46
CA GLY A 246 -8.58 -12.33 -28.37
C GLY A 246 -8.10 -10.94 -27.95
N ASN A 247 -8.54 -9.87 -28.61
CA ASN A 247 -8.13 -8.50 -28.32
C ASN A 247 -9.24 -7.72 -27.59
N PRO A 248 -8.89 -6.97 -26.52
CA PRO A 248 -9.84 -6.08 -25.85
C PRO A 248 -10.31 -4.97 -26.77
N VAL A 249 -11.63 -4.73 -26.79
CA VAL A 249 -12.24 -3.70 -27.63
C VAL A 249 -12.32 -2.37 -26.88
N PHE A 250 -11.82 -1.32 -27.53
CA PHE A 250 -11.90 0.06 -27.06
C PHE A 250 -12.69 0.91 -28.06
N GLY A 251 -13.50 1.83 -27.55
CA GLY A 251 -14.16 2.86 -28.33
C GLY A 251 -13.24 4.03 -28.66
N GLU A 252 -13.85 5.16 -29.03
CA GLU A 252 -13.13 6.40 -29.23
C GLU A 252 -12.47 6.89 -27.94
N ALA A 253 -11.32 7.56 -28.11
CA ALA A 253 -10.57 8.12 -26.99
C ALA A 253 -11.41 9.18 -26.26
N GLY A 254 -11.59 8.99 -24.95
CA GLY A 254 -12.19 9.99 -24.09
C GLY A 254 -11.23 11.14 -23.80
N ARG A 255 -11.79 12.28 -23.41
CA ARG A 255 -11.01 13.43 -22.92
C ARG A 255 -10.72 13.25 -21.42
N TYR A 256 -9.47 13.40 -21.04
CA TYR A 256 -9.09 13.45 -19.62
C TYR A 256 -9.09 14.90 -19.15
N GLY A 257 -10.19 15.31 -18.52
CA GLY A 257 -10.41 16.68 -18.09
C GLY A 257 -9.63 17.05 -16.82
N TRP A 258 -9.49 18.36 -16.57
CA TRP A 258 -8.83 18.87 -15.36
C TRP A 258 -9.47 18.38 -14.06
N LEU A 259 -10.78 18.17 -14.04
CA LEU A 259 -11.46 17.59 -12.89
C LEU A 259 -10.90 16.20 -12.58
N THR A 260 -10.76 15.33 -13.59
CA THR A 260 -10.23 13.96 -13.41
C THR A 260 -8.77 13.97 -12.99
N VAL A 261 -7.96 14.89 -13.53
CA VAL A 261 -6.57 15.12 -13.09
C VAL A 261 -6.54 15.48 -11.60
N ILE A 262 -7.35 16.45 -11.17
CA ILE A 262 -7.39 16.86 -9.76
C ILE A 262 -7.89 15.73 -8.87
N SER A 263 -8.92 14.98 -9.31
CA SER A 263 -9.46 13.84 -8.56
C SER A 263 -8.42 12.73 -8.37
N THR A 264 -7.66 12.38 -9.40
CA THR A 264 -6.60 11.35 -9.31
C THR A 264 -5.39 11.82 -8.51
N LEU A 265 -4.96 13.08 -8.68
CA LEU A 265 -3.92 13.68 -7.83
C LEU A 265 -4.32 13.69 -6.34
N SER A 266 -5.61 13.84 -6.04
CA SER A 266 -6.12 13.92 -4.67
C SER A 266 -5.94 12.63 -3.86
N TRP A 267 -5.65 11.50 -4.51
CA TRP A 267 -5.30 10.26 -3.81
C TRP A 267 -4.11 10.46 -2.85
N GLY A 268 -3.16 11.32 -3.21
CA GLY A 268 -2.02 11.65 -2.35
C GLY A 268 -2.41 12.27 -1.00
N PHE A 269 -3.59 12.88 -0.87
CA PHE A 269 -4.07 13.40 0.42
C PHE A 269 -4.42 12.30 1.41
N GLY A 270 -4.75 11.09 0.94
CA GLY A 270 -5.07 9.96 1.81
C GLY A 270 -3.94 9.63 2.80
N TYR A 271 -2.69 9.86 2.40
CA TYR A 271 -1.50 9.46 3.15
C TYR A 271 -1.34 10.23 4.46
N PHE A 272 -1.88 11.44 4.52
CA PHE A 272 -1.84 12.30 5.72
C PHE A 272 -2.71 11.75 6.87
N GLY A 273 -3.69 10.90 6.55
CA GLY A 273 -4.69 10.41 7.51
C GLY A 273 -4.56 8.93 7.86
N MET A 274 -3.67 8.17 7.22
CA MET A 274 -3.56 6.72 7.40
C MET A 274 -2.93 6.35 8.76
N PRO A 275 -3.70 5.83 9.75
CA PRO A 275 -3.20 5.60 11.09
C PRO A 275 -2.00 4.65 11.16
N GLN A 276 -1.96 3.61 10.32
CA GLN A 276 -0.83 2.66 10.24
C GLN A 276 0.48 3.33 9.77
N VAL A 277 0.40 4.33 8.89
CA VAL A 277 1.55 5.15 8.47
C VAL A 277 1.95 6.12 9.57
N LEU A 278 0.97 6.82 10.15
CA LEU A 278 1.21 7.81 11.20
C LEU A 278 1.79 7.16 12.47
N LEU A 279 1.36 5.94 12.82
CA LEU A 279 1.93 5.17 13.93
C LEU A 279 3.42 4.88 13.73
N LYS A 280 3.84 4.57 12.50
CA LYS A 280 5.27 4.40 12.18
C LYS A 280 6.05 5.71 12.34
N PHE A 281 5.47 6.85 11.97
CA PHE A 281 6.09 8.15 12.28
C PHE A 281 6.19 8.41 13.78
N MET A 282 5.19 8.02 14.58
CA MET A 282 5.27 8.11 16.04
C MET A 282 6.35 7.17 16.61
N ALA A 283 6.55 6.01 15.99
CA ALA A 283 7.43 4.96 16.47
C ALA A 283 8.92 5.11 16.09
N ILE A 284 9.28 6.05 15.20
CA ILE A 284 10.70 6.28 14.89
C ILE A 284 11.46 6.71 16.14
N ARG A 285 12.66 6.18 16.37
CA ARG A 285 13.44 6.49 17.58
C ARG A 285 13.83 7.95 17.69
N GLU A 286 14.40 8.50 16.62
CA GLU A 286 15.00 9.82 16.61
C GLU A 286 14.40 10.71 15.52
N THR A 287 14.07 11.96 15.87
CA THR A 287 13.47 12.89 14.91
C THR A 287 14.44 13.34 13.82
N SER A 288 15.75 13.26 14.06
CA SER A 288 16.80 13.56 13.07
C SER A 288 16.81 12.55 11.92
N GLU A 289 16.42 11.30 12.18
CA GLU A 289 16.38 10.19 11.21
C GLU A 289 15.22 10.29 10.21
N LEU A 290 14.22 11.13 10.48
CA LEU A 290 13.09 11.36 9.58
C LEU A 290 13.51 11.93 8.23
N THR A 291 14.62 12.68 8.17
CA THR A 291 15.12 13.21 6.89
C THR A 291 15.63 12.10 5.99
N LEU A 292 16.35 11.12 6.56
CA LEU A 292 16.80 9.94 5.84
C LEU A 292 15.60 9.08 5.45
N SER A 293 14.69 8.84 6.40
CA SER A 293 13.49 8.04 6.18
C SER A 293 12.63 8.57 5.04
N ARG A 294 12.40 9.90 5.00
CA ARG A 294 11.70 10.57 3.89
C ARG A 294 12.35 10.29 2.53
N ARG A 295 13.69 10.41 2.44
CA ARG A 295 14.40 10.20 1.17
C ARG A 295 14.26 8.76 0.70
N ILE A 296 14.41 7.80 1.60
CA ILE A 296 14.24 6.36 1.32
C ILE A 296 12.81 6.11 0.84
N ALA A 297 11.82 6.60 1.59
CA ALA A 297 10.41 6.45 1.29
C ALA A 297 10.04 7.03 -0.09
N THR A 298 10.42 8.29 -0.35
CA THR A 298 10.14 8.94 -1.65
C THR A 298 10.82 8.23 -2.81
N PHE A 299 12.08 7.78 -2.64
CA PHE A 299 12.78 7.02 -3.67
C PHE A 299 12.14 5.66 -3.93
N TRP A 300 11.78 4.94 -2.87
CA TRP A 300 11.09 3.67 -2.96
C TRP A 300 9.72 3.81 -3.65
N CYS A 301 8.95 4.83 -3.27
CA CYS A 301 7.66 5.16 -3.86
C CYS A 301 7.79 5.48 -5.35
N ALA A 302 8.77 6.30 -5.75
CA ALA A 302 9.01 6.63 -7.15
C ALA A 302 9.36 5.40 -8.00
N ILE A 303 10.24 4.53 -7.51
CA ILE A 303 10.59 3.28 -8.22
C ILE A 303 9.38 2.37 -8.32
N SER A 304 8.68 2.16 -7.21
CA SER A 304 7.57 1.20 -7.15
C SER A 304 6.41 1.64 -8.05
N LEU A 305 6.05 2.92 -8.03
CA LEU A 305 5.02 3.48 -8.91
C LEU A 305 5.44 3.49 -10.38
N GLY A 306 6.73 3.71 -10.68
CA GLY A 306 7.22 3.68 -12.06
C GLY A 306 7.37 2.27 -12.62
N ALA A 307 7.55 1.26 -11.76
CA ALA A 307 7.68 -0.14 -12.15
C ALA A 307 6.35 -0.92 -12.16
N SER A 308 5.34 -0.39 -11.47
CA SER A 308 3.94 -0.83 -11.48
C SER A 308 3.28 -0.44 -12.81
#